data_AF-A0A2R6HNN6-F1
#
_entry.id   AF-A0A2R6HNN6-F1
#
_cell.length_a   1.000
_cell.length_b   1.000
_cell.length_c   1.000
_cell.angle_alpha   90.00
_cell.angle_beta   90.00
_cell.angle_gamma   90.00
#
_symmetry.space_group_name_H-M   'P 1'
#
loop_
_entity.id
_entity.type
_entity.pdbx_description
1 polymer ?
#
loop_
_entity_poly.entity_id
_entity_poly.type
_entity_poly.pdbx_seq_one_letter_code
_entity_poly.pdbx_strand_id
1 'polypeptide(L)'
;MAYTPARALEANGYLLWYLATRWGPLGALGTALAVAGLALARAAPERSAGTWLSDRQLRAVLAGVAVSVAVGNLYFWGNANMLATPSDPTDGLVASFGPFYHFDVLLPLSVFAGHAVARAVGALRSREGLTARQRRAVALAALLVAAPVAGAAAAATLGPALERNAAYTEGYEQAYEPFEPRPPEDAVVLLPTPYGAWLNHPFQYLRNDPGYDGRTVYAADRDAATTWGVLDSVEGRTPYRYRYRGEWTPDPAETVDPTLRAAERLRTGELAATTTVGAPAGATSATVAIEADGATARTSRPVDGESVAVDWRLTGGELAAVGESVPVDGPTGATLSVLIVGRQGGTVVYEIELLVRPDGGGVEVLWPPERRVCLASTDCDDAYVPGGDYPTFVAVETERN
;
A
#
# COMPACT_ATOMS: atom_id res chain seq x y z
N MET A 1 1.98 -11.24 -19.81
CA MET A 1 2.11 -10.69 -21.18
C MET A 1 3.58 -10.38 -21.45
N ALA A 2 4.07 -10.57 -22.68
CA ALA A 2 5.44 -10.21 -23.05
C ALA A 2 5.54 -8.72 -23.42
N TYR A 3 6.57 -8.04 -22.92
CA TYR A 3 6.86 -6.65 -23.27
C TYR A 3 7.64 -6.59 -24.60
N THR A 4 6.98 -6.15 -25.67
CA THR A 4 7.55 -6.11 -27.04
C THR A 4 7.94 -4.69 -27.46
N PRO A 5 8.77 -4.49 -28.50
CA PRO A 5 9.07 -3.16 -29.02
C PRO A 5 7.84 -2.35 -29.46
N ALA A 6 6.82 -3.02 -30.00
CA ALA A 6 5.55 -2.37 -30.35
C ALA A 6 4.83 -1.85 -29.10
N ARG A 7 4.77 -2.67 -28.04
CA ARG A 7 4.16 -2.29 -26.76
C ARG A 7 4.94 -1.18 -26.06
N ALA A 8 6.27 -1.20 -26.18
CA ALA A 8 7.14 -0.14 -25.70
C ALA A 8 6.82 1.21 -26.35
N LEU A 9 6.75 1.25 -27.68
CA LEU A 9 6.42 2.46 -28.44
C LEU A 9 5.01 2.97 -28.10
N GLU A 10 4.03 2.07 -27.99
CA GLU A 10 2.66 2.40 -27.64
C GLU A 10 2.58 3.04 -26.24
N ALA A 11 3.08 2.34 -25.22
CA ALA A 11 3.03 2.83 -23.84
C ALA A 11 3.80 4.15 -23.70
N ASN A 12 5.01 4.23 -24.27
CA ASN A 12 5.80 5.45 -24.22
C ASN A 12 5.13 6.61 -24.96
N GLY A 13 4.47 6.35 -26.10
CA GLY A 13 3.71 7.35 -26.85
C GLY A 13 2.57 7.95 -26.03
N TYR A 14 1.76 7.11 -25.36
CA TYR A 14 0.68 7.58 -24.49
C TYR A 14 1.21 8.43 -23.32
N LEU A 15 2.31 8.01 -22.69
CA LEU A 15 2.91 8.77 -21.58
C LEU A 15 3.46 10.13 -22.01
N LEU A 16 4.14 10.20 -23.15
CA LEU A 16 4.60 11.48 -23.71
C LEU A 16 3.42 12.36 -24.13
N TRP A 17 2.35 11.78 -24.65
CA TRP A 17 1.12 12.50 -24.96
C TRP A 17 0.46 13.08 -23.71
N TYR A 18 0.31 12.29 -22.65
CA TYR A 18 -0.23 12.75 -21.37
C TYR A 18 0.66 13.80 -20.72
N LEU A 19 1.99 13.64 -20.80
CA LEU A 19 2.93 14.67 -20.39
C LEU A 19 2.69 15.97 -21.18
N ALA A 20 2.67 15.90 -22.51
CA ALA A 20 2.55 17.07 -23.37
C ALA A 20 1.22 17.82 -23.20
N THR A 21 0.13 17.10 -22.89
CA THR A 21 -1.22 17.68 -22.91
C THR A 21 -1.78 17.99 -21.53
N ARG A 22 -1.45 17.18 -20.51
CA ARG A 22 -2.07 17.22 -19.18
C ARG A 22 -1.08 17.56 -18.06
N TRP A 23 0.10 16.95 -18.07
CA TRP A 23 1.03 17.03 -16.93
C TRP A 23 2.21 18.00 -17.14
N GLY A 24 2.37 18.53 -18.35
CA GLY A 24 3.37 19.54 -18.65
C GLY A 24 3.09 20.86 -17.92
N PRO A 25 4.07 21.76 -17.80
CA PRO A 25 3.86 23.07 -17.19
C PRO A 25 2.78 23.80 -18.01
N LEU A 26 1.64 24.17 -17.40
CA LEU A 26 0.47 24.72 -18.11
C LEU A 26 -0.16 23.79 -19.17
N GLY A 27 0.03 22.47 -19.06
CA GLY A 27 -0.48 21.46 -19.98
C GLY A 27 -0.06 21.72 -21.44
N ALA A 28 -1.00 21.54 -22.37
CA ALA A 28 -0.77 21.74 -23.81
C ALA A 28 -0.24 23.15 -24.16
N LEU A 29 -0.62 24.19 -23.40
CA LEU A 29 -0.18 25.56 -23.66
C LEU A 29 1.33 25.72 -23.43
N GLY A 30 1.85 25.21 -22.31
CA GLY A 30 3.29 25.30 -22.05
C GLY A 30 4.10 24.40 -22.97
N THR A 31 3.56 23.26 -23.39
CA THR A 31 4.18 22.46 -24.46
C THR A 31 4.25 23.24 -25.77
N ALA A 32 3.19 23.95 -26.18
CA ALA A 32 3.22 24.79 -27.36
C ALA A 32 4.24 25.94 -27.25
N LEU A 33 4.33 26.58 -26.07
CA LEU A 33 5.35 27.59 -25.77
C LEU A 33 6.76 26.99 -25.82
N ALA A 34 6.96 25.77 -25.33
CA ALA A 34 8.24 25.09 -25.40
C ALA A 34 8.66 24.79 -26.84
N VAL A 35 7.74 24.32 -27.68
CA VAL A 35 8.01 24.11 -29.12
C VAL A 35 8.35 25.44 -29.80
N ALA A 36 7.60 26.50 -29.53
CA ALA A 36 7.88 27.84 -30.06
C ALA A 36 9.25 28.35 -29.59
N GLY A 37 9.57 28.15 -28.31
CA GLY A 37 10.85 28.53 -27.72
C GLY A 37 12.03 27.78 -28.31
N LEU A 38 11.88 26.48 -28.57
CA LEU A 38 12.87 25.68 -29.26
C LEU A 38 13.08 26.16 -30.70
N ALA A 39 12.01 26.49 -31.43
CA ALA A 39 12.10 27.04 -32.79
C ALA A 39 12.79 28.42 -32.79
N LEU A 40 12.41 29.31 -31.88
CA LEU A 40 13.04 30.62 -31.69
C LEU A 40 14.50 30.53 -31.25
N ALA A 41 14.83 29.52 -30.44
CA ALA A 41 16.20 29.22 -30.03
C ALA A 41 17.01 28.70 -31.22
N ARG A 42 16.45 27.89 -32.12
CA ARG A 42 17.16 27.46 -33.34
C ARG A 42 17.43 28.62 -34.30
N ALA A 43 16.49 29.56 -34.42
CA ALA A 43 16.65 30.75 -35.27
C ALA A 43 17.52 31.84 -34.64
N ALA A 44 17.86 31.75 -33.35
CA ALA A 44 18.60 32.78 -32.65
C ALA A 44 20.09 32.80 -33.05
N PRO A 45 20.66 33.98 -33.34
CA PRO A 45 22.09 34.10 -33.64
C PRO A 45 22.93 33.63 -32.45
N GLU A 46 24.13 33.14 -32.74
CA GLU A 46 25.09 32.79 -31.70
C GLU A 46 25.55 34.06 -30.96
N ARG A 47 25.51 34.00 -29.64
CA ARG A 47 26.19 34.99 -28.81
C ARG A 47 27.47 34.33 -28.30
N SER A 48 28.60 35.04 -28.41
CA SER A 48 29.81 34.63 -27.72
C SER A 48 29.61 34.86 -26.22
N ALA A 49 29.04 33.88 -25.54
CA ALA A 49 29.11 33.80 -24.09
C ALA A 49 30.49 33.23 -23.72
N GLY A 50 31.15 33.79 -22.71
CA GLY A 50 32.43 33.30 -22.16
C GLY A 50 32.31 31.98 -21.39
N THR A 51 31.44 31.08 -21.86
CA THR A 51 31.21 29.74 -21.31
C THR A 51 32.01 28.71 -22.09
N TRP A 52 32.26 27.55 -21.46
CA TRP A 52 32.96 26.42 -22.08
C TRP A 52 32.13 25.69 -23.15
N LEU A 53 30.81 25.93 -23.21
CA LEU A 53 29.91 25.47 -24.28
C LEU A 53 29.41 26.65 -25.11
N SER A 54 29.29 26.46 -26.42
CA SER A 54 28.59 27.39 -27.29
C SER A 54 27.08 27.35 -27.07
N ASP A 55 26.38 28.43 -27.42
CA ASP A 55 24.92 28.51 -27.40
C ASP A 55 24.25 27.32 -28.13
N ARG A 56 24.83 26.90 -29.26
CA ARG A 56 24.32 25.74 -30.02
C ARG A 56 24.50 24.43 -29.24
N GLN A 57 25.66 24.23 -28.62
CA GLN A 57 25.93 23.05 -27.80
C GLN A 57 24.98 23.01 -26.59
N LEU A 58 24.77 24.12 -25.90
CA LEU A 58 23.84 24.19 -24.77
C LEU A 58 22.40 23.85 -25.18
N ARG A 59 21.92 24.42 -26.29
CA ARG A 59 20.59 24.12 -26.85
C ARG A 59 20.47 22.64 -27.24
N ALA A 60 21.52 22.06 -27.81
CA ALA A 60 21.56 20.65 -28.22
C ALA A 60 21.57 19.71 -27.01
N VAL A 61 22.35 20.00 -25.97
CA VAL A 61 22.35 19.23 -24.71
C VAL A 61 20.96 19.24 -24.08
N LEU A 62 20.34 20.42 -23.98
CA LEU A 62 19.01 20.55 -23.37
C LEU A 62 17.92 19.81 -24.17
N ALA A 63 17.92 19.92 -25.50
CA ALA A 63 17.02 19.15 -26.35
C ALA A 63 17.34 17.63 -26.29
N GLY A 64 18.62 17.30 -26.14
CA GLY A 64 19.12 15.93 -26.00
C GLY A 64 18.60 15.23 -24.75
N VAL A 65 18.38 15.95 -23.64
CA VAL A 65 17.72 15.39 -22.43
C VAL A 65 16.34 14.86 -22.79
N ALA A 66 15.50 15.66 -23.47
CA ALA A 66 14.15 15.23 -23.84
C ALA A 66 14.16 13.97 -24.73
N VAL A 67 15.07 13.92 -25.71
CA VAL A 67 15.24 12.76 -26.60
C VAL A 67 15.74 11.54 -25.81
N SER A 68 16.73 11.73 -24.93
CA SER A 68 17.32 10.64 -24.14
C SER A 68 16.31 10.03 -23.19
N VAL A 69 15.49 10.85 -22.53
CA VAL A 69 14.42 10.38 -21.64
C VAL A 69 13.35 9.64 -22.42
N ALA A 70 12.91 10.17 -23.57
CA ALA A 70 11.91 9.51 -24.42
C ALA A 70 12.41 8.15 -24.92
N VAL A 71 13.60 8.11 -25.54
CA VAL A 71 14.14 6.88 -26.14
C VAL A 71 14.60 5.89 -25.07
N GLY A 72 15.25 6.36 -24.01
CA GLY A 72 15.75 5.51 -22.92
C GLY A 72 14.64 4.78 -22.18
N ASN A 73 13.45 5.38 -22.11
CA ASN A 73 12.28 4.78 -21.50
C ASN A 73 11.61 3.68 -22.35
N LEU A 74 11.94 3.52 -23.63
CA LEU A 74 11.31 2.50 -24.48
C LEU A 74 11.55 1.08 -23.96
N TYR A 75 12.74 0.78 -23.45
CA TYR A 75 13.04 -0.56 -22.94
C TYR A 75 12.61 -0.77 -21.48
N PHE A 76 11.97 0.23 -20.88
CA PHE A 76 11.53 0.19 -19.50
C PHE A 76 10.05 -0.18 -19.40
N TRP A 77 9.80 -1.45 -19.03
CA TRP A 77 8.46 -2.03 -18.95
C TRP A 77 7.53 -1.37 -17.92
N GLY A 78 8.09 -0.66 -16.92
CA GLY A 78 7.31 0.10 -15.93
C GLY A 78 6.38 1.14 -16.56
N ASN A 79 6.70 1.61 -17.77
CA ASN A 79 5.81 2.49 -18.54
C ASN A 79 4.47 1.85 -18.90
N ALA A 80 4.44 0.54 -19.17
CA ALA A 80 3.18 -0.16 -19.42
C ALA A 80 2.38 -0.39 -18.12
N ASN A 81 3.05 -0.70 -17.00
CA ASN A 81 2.37 -0.87 -15.71
C ASN A 81 1.70 0.42 -15.23
N MET A 82 2.32 1.57 -15.50
CA MET A 82 1.82 2.85 -15.03
C MET A 82 0.48 3.25 -15.68
N LEU A 83 0.21 2.76 -16.89
CA LEU A 83 -0.97 3.12 -17.67
C LEU A 83 -2.22 2.31 -17.32
N ALA A 84 -2.07 1.06 -16.84
CA ALA A 84 -3.15 0.06 -16.82
C ALA A 84 -3.86 -0.07 -18.19
N THR A 85 -4.88 0.76 -18.46
CA THR A 85 -5.48 0.99 -19.78
C THR A 85 -4.77 2.13 -20.54
N PRO A 86 -3.97 1.84 -21.61
CA PRO A 86 -3.13 2.84 -22.28
C PRO A 86 -3.85 4.07 -22.80
N SER A 87 -5.10 3.91 -23.26
CA SER A 87 -5.90 4.99 -23.82
C SER A 87 -6.66 5.79 -22.77
N ASP A 88 -6.75 5.31 -21.52
CA ASP A 88 -7.49 5.95 -20.45
C ASP A 88 -6.55 6.67 -19.47
N PRO A 89 -6.50 8.02 -19.50
CA PRO A 89 -5.66 8.79 -18.59
C PRO A 89 -6.22 8.90 -17.16
N THR A 90 -7.38 8.30 -16.89
CA THR A 90 -8.01 8.23 -15.56
C THR A 90 -7.81 6.89 -14.88
N ASP A 91 -7.16 5.95 -15.57
CA ASP A 91 -6.82 4.62 -15.08
C ASP A 91 -5.31 4.51 -14.77
N GLY A 92 -4.95 3.51 -13.97
CA GLY A 92 -3.56 3.22 -13.58
C GLY A 92 -2.90 4.29 -12.72
N LEU A 93 -1.61 4.08 -12.42
CA LEU A 93 -0.80 5.00 -11.61
C LEU A 93 -0.65 6.38 -12.27
N VAL A 94 -0.74 6.47 -13.60
CA VAL A 94 -0.65 7.74 -14.33
C VAL A 94 -1.76 8.71 -13.96
N ALA A 95 -2.93 8.21 -13.53
CA ALA A 95 -4.05 9.04 -13.11
C ALA A 95 -3.77 9.81 -11.81
N SER A 96 -2.94 9.24 -10.92
CA SER A 96 -2.62 9.82 -9.62
C SER A 96 -1.28 10.56 -9.61
N PHE A 97 -0.26 10.03 -10.30
CA PHE A 97 1.12 10.52 -10.23
C PHE A 97 1.62 11.15 -11.53
N GLY A 98 0.85 11.05 -12.61
CA GLY A 98 1.31 11.45 -13.94
C GLY A 98 2.43 10.56 -14.48
N PRO A 99 3.01 10.94 -15.63
CA PRO A 99 4.07 10.16 -16.27
C PRO A 99 5.43 10.40 -15.60
N PHE A 100 5.60 9.95 -14.35
CA PHE A 100 6.74 10.33 -13.52
C PHE A 100 8.10 9.85 -14.05
N TYR A 101 8.14 8.77 -14.84
CA TYR A 101 9.35 8.34 -15.56
C TYR A 101 9.79 9.30 -16.69
N HIS A 102 8.96 10.29 -17.03
CA HIS A 102 9.24 11.31 -18.05
C HIS A 102 9.37 12.72 -17.47
N PHE A 103 9.32 12.89 -16.14
CA PHE A 103 9.36 14.22 -15.52
C PHE A 103 10.68 14.97 -15.73
N ASP A 104 11.76 14.27 -16.07
CA ASP A 104 13.00 14.90 -16.53
C ASP A 104 12.82 15.78 -17.78
N VAL A 105 11.78 15.54 -18.58
CA VAL A 105 11.40 16.35 -19.75
C VAL A 105 10.76 17.69 -19.34
N LEU A 106 10.28 17.84 -18.09
CA LEU A 106 9.73 19.11 -17.60
C LEU A 106 10.79 20.22 -17.60
N LEU A 107 12.06 19.89 -17.35
CA LEU A 107 13.16 20.85 -17.39
C LEU A 107 13.33 21.49 -18.78
N PRO A 108 13.60 20.73 -19.87
CA PRO A 108 13.72 21.31 -21.20
C PRO A 108 12.43 22.01 -21.65
N LEU A 109 11.24 21.46 -21.32
CA LEU A 109 9.97 22.12 -21.64
C LEU A 109 9.88 23.51 -20.97
N SER A 110 10.19 23.60 -19.68
CA SER A 110 10.12 24.84 -18.91
C SER A 110 11.12 25.89 -19.43
N VAL A 111 12.35 25.47 -19.74
CA VAL A 111 13.38 26.38 -20.25
C VAL A 111 13.01 26.93 -21.62
N PHE A 112 12.55 26.09 -22.56
CA PHE A 112 12.14 26.57 -23.87
C PHE A 112 10.85 27.40 -23.79
N ALA A 113 9.88 27.02 -22.98
CA ALA A 113 8.67 27.83 -22.78
C ALA A 113 9.01 29.21 -22.23
N GLY A 114 9.89 29.28 -21.21
CA GLY A 114 10.43 30.52 -20.68
C GLY A 114 11.18 31.34 -21.74
N HIS A 115 11.93 30.68 -22.63
CA HIS A 115 12.60 31.35 -23.74
C HIS A 115 11.61 32.03 -24.70
N ALA A 116 10.51 31.35 -25.06
CA ALA A 116 9.46 31.94 -25.89
C ALA A 116 8.84 33.18 -25.23
N VAL A 117 8.50 33.07 -23.94
CA VAL A 117 7.94 34.18 -23.15
C VAL A 117 8.92 35.35 -23.08
N ALA A 118 10.20 35.08 -22.79
CA ALA A 118 11.23 36.12 -22.72
C ALA A 118 11.40 36.85 -24.06
N ARG A 119 11.31 36.13 -25.18
CA ARG A 119 11.34 36.73 -26.53
C ARG A 119 10.11 37.56 -26.83
N ALA A 120 8.92 37.10 -26.44
CA ALA A 120 7.69 37.88 -26.59
C ALA A 120 7.74 39.18 -25.78
N VAL A 121 8.19 39.13 -24.52
CA VAL A 121 8.39 40.32 -23.68
C VAL A 121 9.44 41.26 -24.26
N GLY A 122 10.55 40.72 -24.75
CA GLY A 122 11.59 41.49 -25.44
C GLY A 122 11.05 42.23 -26.66
N ALA A 123 10.30 41.54 -27.52
CA ALA A 123 9.68 42.11 -28.71
C ALA A 123 8.65 43.21 -28.36
N LEU A 124 7.87 43.02 -27.29
CA LEU A 124 6.94 44.05 -26.81
C LEU A 124 7.69 45.29 -26.28
N ARG A 125 8.80 45.10 -25.57
CA ARG A 125 9.63 46.19 -25.04
C ARG A 125 10.30 46.99 -26.16
N SER A 126 10.78 46.32 -27.20
CA SER A 126 11.44 46.93 -28.35
C SER A 126 10.47 47.40 -29.45
N ARG A 127 9.15 47.28 -29.25
CA ARG A 127 8.17 47.69 -30.25
C ARG A 127 8.12 49.20 -30.36
N GLU A 128 8.57 49.72 -31.49
CA GLU A 128 8.43 51.12 -31.87
C GLU A 128 6.95 51.46 -32.10
N GLY A 129 6.56 52.71 -31.79
CA GLY A 129 5.16 53.17 -31.90
C GLY A 129 4.28 52.94 -30.68
N LEU A 130 4.76 52.27 -29.63
CA LEU A 130 4.04 52.14 -28.34
C LEU A 130 4.69 52.99 -27.24
N THR A 131 3.87 53.76 -26.53
CA THR A 131 4.28 54.47 -25.31
C THR A 131 4.52 53.50 -24.16
N ALA A 132 5.25 53.95 -23.11
CA ALA A 132 5.46 53.16 -21.90
C ALA A 132 4.14 52.74 -21.22
N ARG A 133 3.13 53.63 -21.25
CA ARG A 133 1.80 53.33 -20.70
C ARG A 133 1.09 52.24 -21.50
N GLN A 134 1.11 52.31 -22.84
CA GLN A 134 0.52 51.27 -23.70
C GLN A 134 1.21 49.92 -23.52
N ARG A 135 2.54 49.88 -23.44
CA ARG A 135 3.27 48.62 -23.17
C ARG A 135 2.89 48.00 -21.82
N ARG A 136 2.77 48.82 -20.77
CA ARG A 136 2.28 48.36 -19.46
C ARG A 136 0.85 47.86 -19.54
N ALA A 137 -0.05 48.57 -20.22
CA ALA A 137 -1.44 48.15 -20.41
C ALA A 137 -1.53 46.81 -21.16
N VAL A 138 -0.75 46.61 -22.22
CA VAL A 138 -0.70 45.32 -22.96
C VAL A 138 -0.15 44.21 -22.07
N ALA A 139 0.93 44.46 -21.32
CA ALA A 139 1.49 43.46 -20.41
C ALA A 139 0.49 43.07 -19.30
N LEU A 140 -0.20 44.06 -18.71
CA LEU A 140 -1.24 43.82 -17.70
C LEU A 140 -2.45 43.10 -18.29
N ALA A 141 -2.91 43.47 -19.48
CA ALA A 141 -4.00 42.78 -20.18
C ALA A 141 -3.62 41.33 -20.49
N ALA A 142 -2.39 41.09 -20.99
CA ALA A 142 -1.88 39.75 -21.23
C ALA A 142 -1.80 38.94 -19.94
N LEU A 143 -1.36 39.54 -18.82
CA LEU A 143 -1.34 38.89 -17.51
C LEU A 143 -2.75 38.58 -17.01
N LEU A 144 -3.69 39.52 -17.15
CA LEU A 144 -5.09 39.36 -16.76
C LEU A 144 -5.81 38.26 -17.55
N VAL A 145 -5.37 37.97 -18.77
CA VAL A 145 -5.89 36.84 -19.57
C VAL A 145 -5.13 35.55 -19.27
N ALA A 146 -3.79 35.61 -19.22
CA ALA A 146 -2.96 34.42 -19.07
C ALA A 146 -3.07 33.80 -17.66
N ALA A 147 -3.18 34.61 -16.61
CA ALA A 147 -3.23 34.10 -15.24
C ALA A 147 -4.51 33.27 -14.96
N PRO A 148 -5.73 33.71 -15.32
CA PRO A 148 -6.92 32.86 -15.19
C PRO A 148 -6.86 31.59 -16.05
N VAL A 149 -6.35 31.68 -17.29
CA VAL A 149 -6.21 30.51 -18.18
C VAL A 149 -5.23 29.50 -17.60
N ALA A 150 -4.08 29.97 -17.13
CA ALA A 150 -3.08 29.14 -16.45
C ALA A 150 -3.62 28.53 -15.16
N GLY A 151 -4.33 29.32 -14.34
CA GLY A 151 -4.95 28.87 -13.11
C GLY A 151 -6.03 27.81 -13.34
N ALA A 152 -6.91 28.02 -14.32
CA ALA A 152 -7.93 27.04 -14.70
C ALA A 152 -7.32 25.74 -15.24
N ALA A 153 -6.27 25.83 -16.08
CA ALA A 153 -5.56 24.67 -16.58
C ALA A 153 -4.86 23.88 -15.46
N ALA A 154 -4.23 24.57 -14.50
CA ALA A 154 -3.62 23.94 -13.33
C ALA A 154 -4.67 23.30 -12.41
N ALA A 155 -5.79 23.98 -12.16
CA ALA A 155 -6.86 23.44 -11.32
C ALA A 155 -7.51 22.20 -11.94
N ALA A 156 -7.79 22.22 -13.25
CA ALA A 156 -8.38 21.08 -13.97
C ALA A 156 -7.46 19.85 -14.03
N THR A 157 -6.15 20.04 -13.88
CA THR A 157 -5.16 18.95 -13.90
C THR A 157 -4.85 18.42 -12.51
N LEU A 158 -4.66 19.31 -11.53
CA LEU A 158 -4.30 18.94 -10.16
C LEU A 158 -5.49 18.50 -9.30
N GLY A 159 -6.67 19.11 -9.46
CA GLY A 159 -7.82 18.86 -8.59
C GLY A 159 -8.20 17.37 -8.48
N PRO A 160 -8.53 16.70 -9.60
CA PRO A 160 -8.91 15.29 -9.57
C PRO A 160 -7.79 14.36 -9.05
N ALA A 161 -6.52 14.71 -9.31
CA ALA A 161 -5.39 13.93 -8.82
C ALA A 161 -5.23 14.10 -7.30
N LEU A 162 -5.40 15.32 -6.77
CA LEU A 162 -5.38 15.59 -5.33
C LEU A 162 -6.52 14.87 -4.61
N GLU A 163 -7.75 14.93 -5.14
CA GLU A 163 -8.91 14.23 -4.59
C GLU A 163 -8.69 12.72 -4.54
N ARG A 164 -8.16 12.11 -5.61
CA ARG A 164 -7.80 10.68 -5.61
C ARG A 164 -6.75 10.36 -4.55
N ASN A 165 -5.67 11.11 -4.49
CA ASN A 165 -4.59 10.88 -3.52
C ASN A 165 -5.05 11.08 -2.07
N ALA A 166 -6.05 11.94 -1.82
CA ALA A 166 -6.60 12.14 -0.48
C ALA A 166 -7.23 10.85 0.06
N ALA A 167 -8.04 10.14 -0.75
CA ALA A 167 -8.66 8.89 -0.34
C ALA A 167 -7.62 7.78 -0.07
N TYR A 168 -6.58 7.67 -0.89
CA TYR A 168 -5.44 6.77 -0.60
C TYR A 168 -4.74 7.13 0.71
N THR A 169 -4.54 8.43 0.95
CA THR A 169 -3.88 8.91 2.17
C THR A 169 -4.68 8.52 3.40
N GLU A 170 -5.99 8.73 3.38
CA GLU A 170 -6.89 8.38 4.48
C GLU A 170 -6.88 6.87 4.79
N GLY A 171 -6.89 6.02 3.75
CA GLY A 171 -6.76 4.57 3.92
C GLY A 171 -5.42 4.13 4.52
N TYR A 172 -4.30 4.72 4.09
CA TYR A 172 -2.99 4.46 4.69
C TYR A 172 -2.90 5.00 6.13
N GLU A 173 -3.43 6.19 6.40
CA GLU A 173 -3.49 6.76 7.75
C GLU A 173 -4.27 5.84 8.69
N GLN A 174 -5.42 5.31 8.25
CA GLN A 174 -6.17 4.31 9.01
C GLN A 174 -5.32 3.07 9.26
N ALA A 175 -4.73 2.47 8.21
CA ALA A 175 -3.97 1.23 8.33
C ALA A 175 -2.74 1.34 9.25
N TYR A 176 -2.07 2.49 9.23
CA TYR A 176 -0.86 2.74 10.03
C TYR A 176 -1.11 3.42 11.38
N GLU A 177 -2.35 3.80 11.69
CA GLU A 177 -2.73 4.45 12.96
C GLU A 177 -2.11 3.76 14.20
N PRO A 178 -2.09 2.41 14.31
CA PRO A 178 -1.53 1.77 15.51
C PRO A 178 -0.02 1.96 15.73
N PHE A 179 0.70 2.48 14.74
CA PHE A 179 2.12 2.80 14.83
C PHE A 179 2.39 4.28 15.11
N GLU A 180 1.35 5.12 15.15
CA GLU A 180 1.45 6.55 15.35
C GLU A 180 1.20 6.97 16.81
N PRO A 181 1.79 8.07 17.31
CA PRO A 181 2.81 8.89 16.65
C PRO A 181 4.20 8.23 16.61
N ARG A 182 4.37 7.11 17.34
CA ARG A 182 5.61 6.33 17.38
C ARG A 182 5.28 4.85 17.63
N PRO A 183 5.97 3.91 16.98
CA PRO A 183 5.74 2.48 17.17
C PRO A 183 6.20 2.00 18.56
N PRO A 184 5.82 0.78 18.98
CA PRO A 184 6.23 0.21 20.26
C PRO A 184 7.76 0.15 20.41
N GLU A 185 8.27 0.44 21.60
CA GLU A 185 9.69 0.42 21.92
C GLU A 185 10.15 -0.98 22.35
N ASP A 186 11.43 -1.28 22.09
CA ASP A 186 12.04 -2.58 22.38
C ASP A 186 11.17 -3.74 21.92
N ALA A 187 10.62 -3.60 20.70
CA ALA A 187 9.59 -4.49 20.18
C ALA A 187 10.01 -5.17 18.88
N VAL A 188 9.45 -6.36 18.65
CA VAL A 188 9.41 -7.00 17.35
C VAL A 188 7.97 -7.11 16.90
N VAL A 189 7.62 -6.55 15.75
CA VAL A 189 6.26 -6.58 15.19
C VAL A 189 6.21 -7.59 14.04
N LEU A 190 5.39 -8.60 14.20
CA LEU A 190 5.04 -9.58 13.19
C LEU A 190 3.97 -9.00 12.26
N LEU A 191 4.32 -8.81 10.99
CA LEU A 191 3.48 -8.24 9.95
C LEU A 191 2.91 -9.35 9.05
N PRO A 192 1.63 -9.27 8.63
CA PRO A 192 1.05 -10.24 7.70
C PRO A 192 1.68 -10.09 6.31
N THR A 193 1.41 -11.03 5.41
CA THR A 193 2.04 -11.07 4.07
C THR A 193 1.01 -11.04 2.92
N PRO A 194 0.19 -9.97 2.78
CA PRO A 194 -0.89 -9.93 1.78
C PRO A 194 -0.41 -10.03 0.34
N TYR A 195 0.81 -9.57 0.05
CA TYR A 195 1.39 -9.61 -1.29
C TYR A 195 2.57 -10.58 -1.39
N GLY A 196 2.55 -11.64 -0.56
CA GLY A 196 3.56 -12.67 -0.51
C GLY A 196 4.72 -12.34 0.44
N ALA A 197 5.81 -13.12 0.34
CA ALA A 197 6.87 -13.16 1.35
C ALA A 197 7.74 -11.89 1.49
N TRP A 198 7.45 -10.82 0.74
CA TRP A 198 8.23 -9.58 0.80
C TRP A 198 7.60 -8.58 1.77
N LEU A 199 8.34 -8.26 2.84
CA LEU A 199 7.87 -7.40 3.94
C LEU A 199 7.36 -6.02 3.48
N ASN A 200 8.08 -5.38 2.54
CA ASN A 200 7.92 -3.96 2.31
C ASN A 200 6.78 -3.60 1.33
N HIS A 201 5.99 -4.56 0.85
CA HIS A 201 4.75 -4.25 0.15
C HIS A 201 3.61 -5.00 0.81
N PRO A 202 2.64 -4.29 1.41
CA PRO A 202 2.40 -2.85 1.34
C PRO A 202 3.04 -2.04 2.49
N PHE A 203 3.90 -2.66 3.30
CA PHE A 203 4.46 -2.04 4.49
C PHE A 203 5.70 -1.19 4.23
N GLN A 204 5.76 -0.43 3.13
CA GLN A 204 6.94 0.36 2.75
C GLN A 204 7.40 1.34 3.84
N TYR A 205 6.49 1.80 4.71
CA TYR A 205 6.76 2.71 5.82
C TYR A 205 7.46 2.01 7.00
N LEU A 206 7.19 0.72 7.21
CA LEU A 206 7.69 -0.07 8.33
C LEU A 206 9.02 -0.74 7.95
N ARG A 207 10.12 -0.01 8.16
CA ARG A 207 11.47 -0.45 7.76
C ARG A 207 12.38 -0.69 8.96
N ASN A 208 13.29 -1.64 8.78
CA ASN A 208 14.38 -1.90 9.72
C ASN A 208 15.65 -1.18 9.26
N ASP A 209 16.38 -0.62 10.23
CA ASP A 209 17.77 -0.22 10.01
C ASP A 209 18.65 -1.46 9.76
N PRO A 210 19.76 -1.34 9.00
CA PRO A 210 20.62 -2.49 8.67
C PRO A 210 21.15 -3.29 9.87
N GLY A 211 21.22 -2.66 11.05
CA GLY A 211 21.68 -3.30 12.30
C GLY A 211 20.59 -3.99 13.12
N TYR A 212 19.30 -3.84 12.77
CA TYR A 212 18.15 -4.32 13.55
C TYR A 212 18.16 -3.87 15.03
N ASP A 213 18.83 -2.75 15.32
CA ASP A 213 19.00 -2.13 16.63
C ASP A 213 18.05 -0.94 16.85
N GLY A 214 17.22 -0.61 15.87
CA GLY A 214 16.18 0.41 15.97
C GLY A 214 15.15 0.10 17.07
N ARG A 215 14.32 1.11 17.38
CA ARG A 215 13.24 1.05 18.38
C ARG A 215 12.31 -0.16 18.21
N THR A 216 11.97 -0.48 16.97
CA THR A 216 11.07 -1.57 16.59
C THR A 216 11.72 -2.36 15.46
N VAL A 217 11.65 -3.69 15.53
CA VAL A 217 12.03 -4.58 14.44
C VAL A 217 10.77 -5.12 13.78
N TYR A 218 10.62 -4.98 12.48
CA TYR A 218 9.50 -5.52 11.71
C TYR A 218 9.91 -6.83 11.04
N ALA A 219 9.07 -7.84 11.14
CA ALA A 219 9.33 -9.15 10.54
C ALA A 219 8.07 -9.68 9.85
N ALA A 220 8.26 -10.32 8.71
CA ALA A 220 7.16 -10.95 7.98
C ALA A 220 6.77 -12.23 8.72
N ASP A 221 5.50 -12.30 9.13
CA ASP A 221 4.91 -13.49 9.71
C ASP A 221 4.56 -14.46 8.58
N ARG A 222 5.37 -15.51 8.45
CA ARG A 222 5.30 -16.45 7.33
C ARG A 222 4.83 -17.80 7.85
N ASP A 223 5.79 -18.64 8.20
CA ASP A 223 5.56 -19.94 8.80
C ASP A 223 6.09 -19.97 10.23
N ALA A 224 5.59 -20.91 11.02
CA ALA A 224 5.91 -21.00 12.44
C ALA A 224 7.41 -21.13 12.71
N ALA A 225 8.14 -21.93 11.92
CA ALA A 225 9.58 -22.12 12.12
C ALA A 225 10.35 -20.82 11.86
N THR A 226 10.01 -20.09 10.79
CA THR A 226 10.58 -18.78 10.50
C THR A 226 10.25 -17.77 11.60
N THR A 227 9.01 -17.69 12.05
CA THR A 227 8.57 -16.74 13.08
C THR A 227 9.27 -17.00 14.41
N TRP A 228 9.38 -18.27 14.85
CA TRP A 228 10.18 -18.61 16.03
C TRP A 228 11.67 -18.28 15.88
N GLY A 229 12.25 -18.54 14.70
CA GLY A 229 13.63 -18.16 14.40
C GLY A 229 13.88 -16.65 14.50
N VAL A 230 12.91 -15.83 14.09
CA VAL A 230 12.96 -14.38 14.31
C VAL A 230 12.92 -14.05 15.79
N LEU A 231 11.96 -14.61 16.54
CA LEU A 231 11.80 -14.33 17.98
C LEU A 231 13.04 -14.72 18.80
N ASP A 232 13.74 -15.78 18.42
CA ASP A 232 15.01 -16.19 19.03
C ASP A 232 16.18 -15.27 18.62
N SER A 233 16.14 -14.67 17.42
CA SER A 233 17.20 -13.75 16.96
C SER A 233 17.14 -12.35 17.60
N VAL A 234 15.97 -11.97 18.13
CA VAL A 234 15.72 -10.66 18.74
C VAL A 234 15.33 -10.79 20.22
N GLU A 235 16.00 -11.70 20.94
CA GLU A 235 15.79 -11.91 22.36
C GLU A 235 15.83 -10.59 23.16
N GLY A 236 14.89 -10.46 24.10
CA GLY A 236 14.69 -9.23 24.89
C GLY A 236 13.70 -8.24 24.29
N ARG A 237 13.28 -8.42 23.03
CA ARG A 237 12.20 -7.61 22.44
C ARG A 237 10.81 -8.18 22.74
N THR A 238 9.86 -7.29 23.04
CA THR A 238 8.45 -7.66 23.23
C THR A 238 7.80 -7.95 21.87
N PRO A 239 7.22 -9.14 21.65
CA PRO A 239 6.54 -9.42 20.39
C PRO A 239 5.21 -8.69 20.31
N TYR A 240 4.91 -8.20 19.13
CA TYR A 240 3.62 -7.62 18.75
C TYR A 240 3.14 -8.28 17.46
N ARG A 241 1.84 -8.43 17.32
CA ARG A 241 1.19 -8.90 16.08
C ARG A 241 0.37 -7.76 15.51
N TYR A 242 0.74 -7.32 14.31
CA TYR A 242 -0.10 -6.45 13.51
C TYR A 242 -0.98 -7.33 12.62
N ARG A 243 -2.28 -7.04 12.62
CA ARG A 243 -3.28 -7.70 11.81
C ARG A 243 -4.31 -6.68 11.35
N TYR A 244 -5.16 -7.05 10.42
CA TYR A 244 -6.27 -6.19 10.01
C TYR A 244 -7.44 -7.01 9.50
N ARG A 245 -8.60 -6.36 9.42
CA ARG A 245 -9.81 -6.85 8.74
C ARG A 245 -9.99 -6.10 7.43
N GLY A 246 -10.43 -6.78 6.38
CA GLY A 246 -10.56 -6.24 5.04
C GLY A 246 -9.38 -6.62 4.17
N GLU A 247 -9.51 -6.41 2.86
CA GLU A 247 -8.46 -6.74 1.90
C GLU A 247 -7.57 -5.52 1.67
N TRP A 248 -6.25 -5.73 1.63
CA TRP A 248 -5.34 -4.67 1.25
C TRP A 248 -5.34 -4.56 -0.28
N THR A 249 -6.13 -3.65 -0.85
CA THR A 249 -6.22 -3.49 -2.31
C THR A 249 -5.69 -2.14 -2.80
N PRO A 250 -5.49 -1.99 -4.12
CA PRO A 250 -5.21 -0.70 -4.73
C PRO A 250 -6.45 0.22 -4.83
N ASP A 251 -7.65 -0.20 -4.42
CA ASP A 251 -8.85 0.65 -4.47
C ASP A 251 -8.92 1.51 -3.20
N PRO A 252 -8.89 2.85 -3.29
CA PRO A 252 -8.94 3.70 -2.11
C PRO A 252 -10.30 3.69 -1.39
N ALA A 253 -11.35 3.13 -2.00
CA ALA A 253 -12.64 2.91 -1.33
C ALA A 253 -12.64 1.67 -0.42
N GLU A 254 -11.68 0.77 -0.62
CA GLU A 254 -11.49 -0.42 0.20
C GLU A 254 -10.38 -0.14 1.21
N THR A 255 -10.75 -0.09 2.48
CA THR A 255 -9.80 0.15 3.57
C THR A 255 -9.72 -1.06 4.50
N VAL A 256 -8.71 -1.05 5.35
CA VAL A 256 -8.49 -2.10 6.35
C VAL A 256 -8.69 -1.53 7.74
N ASP A 257 -9.29 -2.32 8.63
CA ASP A 257 -9.36 -2.02 10.06
C ASP A 257 -8.19 -2.69 10.77
N PRO A 258 -7.17 -1.94 11.25
CA PRO A 258 -5.99 -2.57 11.81
C PRO A 258 -6.15 -2.90 13.29
N THR A 259 -5.29 -3.80 13.76
CA THR A 259 -5.07 -4.07 15.18
C THR A 259 -3.60 -4.37 15.41
N LEU A 260 -3.02 -3.74 16.42
CA LEU A 260 -1.67 -4.02 16.90
C LEU A 260 -1.76 -4.52 18.33
N ARG A 261 -1.32 -5.74 18.58
CA ARG A 261 -1.42 -6.35 19.91
C ARG A 261 -0.11 -6.85 20.41
N ALA A 262 0.18 -6.53 21.67
CA ALA A 262 1.26 -7.17 22.39
C ALA A 262 0.99 -8.66 22.50
N ALA A 263 2.06 -9.43 22.37
CA ALA A 263 2.10 -10.84 22.64
C ALA A 263 3.21 -11.13 23.65
N GLU A 264 3.15 -12.30 24.25
CA GLU A 264 4.13 -12.80 25.19
C GLU A 264 4.52 -14.23 24.83
N ARG A 265 5.80 -14.55 25.03
CA ARG A 265 6.32 -15.91 24.90
C ARG A 265 6.10 -16.63 26.22
N LEU A 266 5.20 -17.60 26.23
CA LEU A 266 4.88 -18.40 27.41
C LEU A 266 5.49 -19.78 27.29
N ARG A 267 6.38 -20.14 28.21
CA ARG A 267 6.90 -21.51 28.37
C ARG A 267 6.18 -22.19 29.52
N THR A 268 5.50 -23.29 29.24
CA THR A 268 4.71 -24.03 30.23
C THR A 268 4.68 -25.52 29.93
N GLY A 269 4.48 -26.36 30.96
CA GLY A 269 4.23 -27.79 30.76
C GLY A 269 2.83 -28.08 30.21
N GLU A 270 1.87 -27.21 30.55
CA GLU A 270 0.48 -27.29 30.11
C GLU A 270 -0.10 -25.87 29.96
N LEU A 271 -0.85 -25.65 28.89
CA LEU A 271 -1.69 -24.48 28.70
C LEU A 271 -3.14 -24.94 28.63
N ALA A 272 -3.98 -24.52 29.57
CA ALA A 272 -5.43 -24.72 29.52
C ALA A 272 -6.12 -23.38 29.31
N ALA A 273 -7.11 -23.36 28.41
CA ALA A 273 -7.85 -22.16 28.09
C ALA A 273 -9.27 -22.48 27.64
N THR A 274 -10.15 -21.49 27.77
CA THR A 274 -11.53 -21.56 27.33
C THR A 274 -11.75 -20.47 26.28
N THR A 275 -12.16 -20.88 25.08
CA THR A 275 -12.57 -19.97 24.02
C THR A 275 -14.09 -19.87 24.01
N THR A 276 -14.62 -18.66 24.14
CA THR A 276 -16.06 -18.38 24.06
C THR A 276 -16.33 -17.58 22.79
N VAL A 277 -17.21 -18.11 21.94
CA VAL A 277 -17.65 -17.46 20.70
C VAL A 277 -19.14 -17.21 20.71
N GLY A 278 -19.59 -16.10 20.15
CA GLY A 278 -21.02 -15.79 20.07
C GLY A 278 -21.73 -16.58 18.95
N ALA A 279 -23.01 -16.89 19.16
CA ALA A 279 -23.82 -17.71 18.27
C ALA A 279 -25.04 -16.93 17.75
N PRO A 280 -25.38 -17.06 16.46
CA PRO A 280 -26.58 -16.43 15.92
C PRO A 280 -27.85 -17.04 16.55
N ALA A 281 -28.87 -16.21 16.72
CA ALA A 281 -30.12 -16.61 17.36
C ALA A 281 -30.74 -17.86 16.70
N GLY A 282 -31.01 -18.87 17.53
CA GLY A 282 -31.60 -20.13 17.10
C GLY A 282 -30.62 -21.14 16.47
N ALA A 283 -29.31 -20.89 16.49
CA ALA A 283 -28.32 -21.91 16.19
C ALA A 283 -28.56 -23.16 17.05
N THR A 284 -28.48 -24.34 16.45
CA THR A 284 -28.75 -25.62 17.14
C THR A 284 -27.52 -26.52 17.24
N SER A 285 -26.50 -26.27 16.43
CA SER A 285 -25.28 -27.08 16.41
C SER A 285 -24.06 -26.24 16.05
N ALA A 286 -22.95 -26.58 16.67
CA ALA A 286 -21.62 -26.07 16.36
C ALA A 286 -20.72 -27.26 16.07
N THR A 287 -19.84 -27.12 15.06
CA THR A 287 -18.77 -28.06 14.80
C THR A 287 -17.47 -27.43 15.27
N VAL A 288 -16.82 -28.07 16.23
CA VAL A 288 -15.50 -27.70 16.70
C VAL A 288 -14.47 -28.55 15.95
N ALA A 289 -13.45 -27.91 15.42
CA ALA A 289 -12.31 -28.55 14.79
C ALA A 289 -11.02 -28.11 15.48
N ILE A 290 -10.08 -29.04 15.65
CA ILE A 290 -8.70 -28.74 16.03
C ILE A 290 -7.78 -29.21 14.92
N GLU A 291 -6.76 -28.40 14.62
CA GLU A 291 -5.76 -28.68 13.60
C GLU A 291 -4.37 -28.29 14.07
N ALA A 292 -3.39 -29.17 13.85
CA ALA A 292 -1.97 -28.89 14.02
C ALA A 292 -1.16 -29.88 13.17
N ASP A 293 -0.04 -29.44 12.59
CA ASP A 293 0.87 -30.29 11.79
C ASP A 293 0.17 -31.14 10.71
N GLY A 294 -0.89 -30.61 10.11
CA GLY A 294 -1.71 -31.29 9.09
C GLY A 294 -2.62 -32.41 9.62
N ALA A 295 -2.61 -32.66 10.93
CA ALA A 295 -3.59 -33.52 11.59
C ALA A 295 -4.82 -32.70 11.99
N THR A 296 -6.02 -33.24 11.74
CA THR A 296 -7.28 -32.58 12.07
C THR A 296 -8.24 -33.53 12.77
N ALA A 297 -8.90 -33.05 13.83
CA ALA A 297 -10.00 -33.74 14.48
C ALA A 297 -11.23 -32.82 14.58
N ARG A 298 -12.44 -33.39 14.48
CA ARG A 298 -13.70 -32.62 14.45
C ARG A 298 -14.78 -33.28 15.29
N THR A 299 -15.52 -32.46 16.03
CA THR A 299 -16.67 -32.92 16.83
C THR A 299 -17.80 -31.91 16.78
N SER A 300 -19.02 -32.40 16.58
CA SER A 300 -20.22 -31.56 16.67
C SER A 300 -20.80 -31.56 18.08
N ARG A 301 -21.35 -30.42 18.50
CA ARG A 301 -22.01 -30.23 19.78
C ARG A 301 -23.32 -29.44 19.60
N PRO A 302 -24.31 -29.63 20.48
CA PRO A 302 -25.46 -28.74 20.53
C PRO A 302 -25.04 -27.32 20.94
N VAL A 303 -25.77 -26.32 20.45
CA VAL A 303 -25.64 -24.92 20.88
C VAL A 303 -26.82 -24.60 21.78
N ASP A 304 -26.52 -24.28 23.04
CA ASP A 304 -27.51 -23.93 24.05
C ASP A 304 -27.32 -22.47 24.47
N GLY A 305 -28.02 -21.56 23.78
CA GLY A 305 -28.00 -20.12 24.10
C GLY A 305 -27.40 -19.26 22.98
N GLU A 306 -26.75 -18.17 23.39
CA GLU A 306 -26.22 -17.12 22.50
C GLU A 306 -24.70 -17.21 22.31
N SER A 307 -24.07 -18.26 22.84
CA SER A 307 -22.62 -18.48 22.75
C SER A 307 -22.25 -19.96 22.85
N VAL A 308 -21.03 -20.28 22.45
CA VAL A 308 -20.41 -21.59 22.53
C VAL A 308 -19.07 -21.44 23.25
N ALA A 309 -18.93 -22.10 24.39
CA ALA A 309 -17.67 -22.19 25.12
C ALA A 309 -16.97 -23.52 24.79
N VAL A 310 -15.69 -23.45 24.46
CA VAL A 310 -14.85 -24.60 24.15
C VAL A 310 -13.60 -24.56 25.02
N ASP A 311 -13.51 -25.52 25.93
CA ASP A 311 -12.28 -25.79 26.67
C ASP A 311 -11.30 -26.55 25.78
N TRP A 312 -10.07 -26.06 25.75
CA TRP A 312 -8.95 -26.68 25.04
C TRP A 312 -7.69 -26.63 25.89
N ARG A 313 -6.78 -27.55 25.59
CA ARG A 313 -5.53 -27.71 26.34
C ARG A 313 -4.41 -28.11 25.39
N LEU A 314 -3.22 -27.58 25.66
CA LEU A 314 -1.98 -27.91 24.98
C LEU A 314 -1.01 -28.50 26.01
N THR A 315 -0.69 -29.78 25.88
CA THR A 315 0.11 -30.51 26.87
C THR A 315 1.06 -31.46 26.16
N GLY A 316 2.36 -31.40 26.45
CA GLY A 316 3.33 -32.41 25.98
C GLY A 316 3.36 -32.64 24.47
N GLY A 317 3.08 -31.61 23.66
CA GLY A 317 3.00 -31.75 22.20
C GLY A 317 1.66 -32.29 21.68
N GLU A 318 0.57 -32.16 22.43
CA GLU A 318 -0.77 -32.48 21.94
C GLU A 318 -1.72 -31.30 22.18
N LEU A 319 -2.44 -30.89 21.14
CA LEU A 319 -3.61 -30.02 21.25
C LEU A 319 -4.84 -30.89 21.42
N ALA A 320 -5.60 -30.67 22.49
CA ALA A 320 -6.83 -31.39 22.75
C ALA A 320 -7.99 -30.45 23.03
N ALA A 321 -9.14 -30.75 22.44
CA ALA A 321 -10.39 -30.07 22.70
C ALA A 321 -11.51 -31.08 22.51
N VAL A 322 -12.59 -31.00 23.30
CA VAL A 322 -13.81 -31.80 23.05
C VAL A 322 -13.62 -33.32 23.13
N GLY A 323 -12.56 -33.80 23.77
CA GLY A 323 -12.27 -35.24 23.83
C GLY A 323 -11.56 -35.77 22.58
N GLU A 324 -11.25 -34.90 21.62
CA GLU A 324 -10.34 -35.17 20.52
C GLU A 324 -8.95 -34.59 20.83
N SER A 325 -7.93 -35.13 20.16
CA SER A 325 -6.56 -34.63 20.25
C SER A 325 -5.81 -34.78 18.92
N VAL A 326 -4.92 -33.85 18.65
CA VAL A 326 -3.99 -33.87 17.51
C VAL A 326 -2.56 -33.62 17.99
N PRO A 327 -1.54 -34.27 17.38
CA PRO A 327 -0.15 -34.07 17.74
C PRO A 327 0.38 -32.70 17.28
N VAL A 328 1.42 -32.24 17.97
CA VAL A 328 2.21 -31.03 17.73
C VAL A 328 3.69 -31.44 17.83
N ASP A 329 4.24 -31.85 16.69
CA ASP A 329 5.56 -32.47 16.57
C ASP A 329 6.68 -31.44 16.34
N GLY A 330 6.33 -30.22 15.93
CA GLY A 330 7.28 -29.15 15.66
C GLY A 330 6.71 -27.74 15.83
N PRO A 331 7.49 -26.71 15.44
CA PRO A 331 6.97 -25.36 15.33
C PRO A 331 5.81 -25.31 14.34
N THR A 332 4.59 -25.02 14.81
CA THR A 332 3.37 -24.96 13.98
C THR A 332 2.40 -23.90 14.47
N GLY A 333 1.43 -23.54 13.62
CA GLY A 333 0.17 -22.97 14.06
C GLY A 333 -0.75 -24.10 14.55
N ALA A 334 -1.29 -23.96 15.74
CA ALA A 334 -2.28 -24.86 16.33
C ALA A 334 -3.62 -24.12 16.37
N THR A 335 -4.60 -24.61 15.61
CA THR A 335 -5.85 -23.89 15.33
C THR A 335 -7.04 -24.58 15.97
N LEU A 336 -7.88 -23.81 16.64
CA LEU A 336 -9.23 -24.18 17.06
C LEU A 336 -10.24 -23.43 16.20
N SER A 337 -11.05 -24.15 15.42
CA SER A 337 -12.12 -23.57 14.60
C SER A 337 -13.50 -23.94 15.14
N VAL A 338 -14.42 -22.98 15.22
CA VAL A 338 -15.80 -23.19 15.64
C VAL A 338 -16.74 -22.72 14.53
N LEU A 339 -17.33 -23.68 13.81
CA LEU A 339 -18.33 -23.45 12.77
C LEU A 339 -19.73 -23.55 13.38
N ILE A 340 -20.52 -22.48 13.31
CA ILE A 340 -21.90 -22.44 13.78
C ILE A 340 -22.85 -22.24 12.60
N VAL A 341 -23.88 -23.07 12.53
CA VAL A 341 -24.92 -23.01 11.49
C VAL A 341 -26.20 -22.42 12.09
N GLY A 342 -26.64 -21.28 11.56
CA GLY A 342 -27.91 -20.64 11.92
C GLY A 342 -29.12 -21.29 11.25
N ARG A 343 -30.33 -21.00 11.76
CA ARG A 343 -31.60 -21.61 11.27
C ARG A 343 -31.91 -21.37 9.80
N GLN A 344 -31.45 -20.24 9.25
CA GLN A 344 -31.68 -19.86 7.85
C GLN A 344 -30.54 -20.33 6.93
N GLY A 345 -29.65 -21.20 7.41
CA GLY A 345 -28.53 -21.74 6.64
C GLY A 345 -27.28 -20.84 6.58
N GLY A 346 -27.33 -19.64 7.19
CA GLY A 346 -26.13 -18.80 7.35
C GLY A 346 -25.12 -19.45 8.29
N THR A 347 -23.84 -19.34 7.95
CA THR A 347 -22.72 -19.87 8.74
C THR A 347 -21.87 -18.73 9.32
N VAL A 348 -21.34 -18.97 10.51
CA VAL A 348 -20.22 -18.18 11.07
C VAL A 348 -19.11 -19.15 11.45
N VAL A 349 -17.88 -18.81 11.09
CA VAL A 349 -16.67 -19.53 11.48
C VAL A 349 -15.81 -18.60 12.32
N TYR A 350 -15.37 -19.11 13.46
CA TYR A 350 -14.35 -18.48 14.29
C TYR A 350 -13.10 -19.33 14.25
N GLU A 351 -11.94 -18.73 14.03
CA GLU A 351 -10.66 -19.43 14.07
C GLU A 351 -9.74 -18.80 15.11
N ILE A 352 -9.22 -19.65 16.00
CA ILE A 352 -8.31 -19.25 17.07
C ILE A 352 -6.98 -19.95 16.81
N GLU A 353 -5.98 -19.22 16.36
CA GLU A 353 -4.69 -19.78 15.97
C GLU A 353 -3.63 -19.41 17.00
N LEU A 354 -2.98 -20.42 17.58
CA LEU A 354 -1.88 -20.27 18.50
C LEU A 354 -0.58 -20.70 17.81
N LEU A 355 0.43 -19.83 17.82
CA LEU A 355 1.77 -20.22 17.38
C LEU A 355 2.45 -20.99 18.51
N VAL A 356 2.87 -22.21 18.24
CA VAL A 356 3.40 -23.14 19.24
C VAL A 356 4.70 -23.78 18.77
N ARG A 357 5.55 -24.20 19.71
CA ARG A 357 6.63 -25.15 19.47
C ARG A 357 6.86 -26.04 20.70
N PRO A 358 7.28 -27.30 20.52
CA PRO A 358 7.74 -28.13 21.63
C PRO A 358 8.95 -27.50 22.35
N ASP A 359 9.00 -27.59 23.68
CA ASP A 359 10.12 -27.09 24.50
C ASP A 359 10.42 -28.04 25.67
N GLY A 360 11.45 -28.88 25.54
CA GLY A 360 12.06 -29.59 26.68
C GLY A 360 11.11 -30.44 27.55
N GLY A 361 10.01 -30.96 26.98
CA GLY A 361 8.96 -31.69 27.72
C GLY A 361 7.69 -30.88 28.03
N GLY A 362 7.67 -29.60 27.68
CA GLY A 362 6.51 -28.72 27.63
C GLY A 362 6.33 -28.07 26.25
N VAL A 363 5.74 -26.89 26.24
CA VAL A 363 5.45 -26.10 25.04
C VAL A 363 5.81 -24.64 25.26
N GLU A 364 6.33 -24.00 24.22
CA GLU A 364 6.45 -22.55 24.13
C GLU A 364 5.39 -22.03 23.15
N VAL A 365 4.62 -21.02 23.59
CA VAL A 365 3.53 -20.45 22.80
C VAL A 365 3.62 -18.94 22.71
N LEU A 366 3.08 -18.36 21.64
CA LEU A 366 2.92 -16.91 21.51
C LEU A 366 1.46 -16.52 21.84
N TRP A 367 1.28 -15.97 23.04
CA TRP A 367 -0.03 -15.62 23.61
C TRP A 367 -0.29 -14.11 23.54
N PRO A 368 -1.53 -13.63 23.35
CA PRO A 368 -2.76 -14.39 23.08
C PRO A 368 -2.79 -14.98 21.66
N PRO A 369 -3.66 -15.97 21.40
CA PRO A 369 -3.86 -16.49 20.05
C PRO A 369 -4.41 -15.43 19.10
N GLU A 370 -4.13 -15.60 17.82
CA GLU A 370 -4.80 -14.84 16.78
C GLU A 370 -6.24 -15.30 16.67
N ARG A 371 -7.11 -14.38 16.25
CA ARG A 371 -8.55 -14.63 16.17
C ARG A 371 -9.02 -14.13 14.82
N ARG A 372 -9.75 -14.96 14.09
CA ARG A 372 -10.38 -14.63 12.80
C ARG A 372 -11.87 -14.94 12.88
N VAL A 373 -12.66 -14.20 12.11
CA VAL A 373 -14.11 -14.44 12.03
C VAL A 373 -14.60 -14.27 10.59
N CYS A 374 -15.40 -15.23 10.13
CA CYS A 374 -15.88 -15.28 8.76
C CYS A 374 -17.36 -15.54 8.73
N LEU A 375 -18.06 -14.68 7.99
CA LEU A 375 -19.50 -14.78 7.77
C LEU A 375 -19.73 -15.41 6.40
N ALA A 376 -20.55 -16.46 6.32
CA ALA A 376 -20.90 -17.15 5.08
C ALA A 376 -19.73 -17.76 4.27
N SER A 377 -18.51 -17.77 4.83
CA SER A 377 -17.33 -18.46 4.30
C SER A 377 -16.75 -19.39 5.36
N THR A 378 -16.07 -20.46 4.94
CA THR A 378 -15.27 -21.32 5.81
C THR A 378 -13.79 -21.04 5.75
N ASP A 379 -13.37 -20.14 4.85
CA ASP A 379 -11.99 -19.71 4.70
C ASP A 379 -11.83 -18.32 5.32
N CYS A 380 -10.87 -18.20 6.23
CA CYS A 380 -10.73 -17.05 7.11
C CYS A 380 -9.40 -16.32 6.96
N ASP A 381 -9.44 -15.27 6.15
CA ASP A 381 -8.31 -14.37 5.97
C ASP A 381 -8.36 -13.16 6.92
N ASP A 382 -9.57 -12.75 7.33
CA ASP A 382 -9.79 -11.53 8.11
C ASP A 382 -9.55 -11.69 9.61
N ALA A 383 -8.75 -10.79 10.18
CA ALA A 383 -8.55 -10.76 11.62
C ALA A 383 -9.78 -10.21 12.36
N TYR A 384 -10.07 -10.78 13.53
CA TYR A 384 -11.08 -10.27 14.44
C TYR A 384 -10.55 -9.03 15.20
N VAL A 385 -11.06 -7.87 14.79
CA VAL A 385 -10.84 -6.55 15.40
C VAL A 385 -11.99 -6.21 16.37
N PRO A 386 -11.75 -6.12 17.69
CA PRO A 386 -12.77 -5.75 18.68
C PRO A 386 -13.39 -4.40 18.38
N GLY A 387 -14.72 -4.31 18.50
CA GLY A 387 -15.46 -3.10 18.17
C GLY A 387 -15.62 -2.83 16.67
N GLY A 388 -15.14 -3.73 15.81
CA GLY A 388 -15.42 -3.67 14.37
C GLY A 388 -16.91 -3.84 14.04
N ASP A 389 -17.27 -3.54 12.81
CA ASP A 389 -18.65 -3.64 12.33
C ASP A 389 -19.02 -5.09 12.02
N TYR A 390 -19.66 -5.76 12.98
CA TYR A 390 -20.15 -7.13 12.85
C TYR A 390 -21.62 -7.21 13.24
N PRO A 391 -22.32 -8.29 12.83
CA PRO A 391 -23.57 -8.68 13.48
C PRO A 391 -23.39 -8.75 15.00
N THR A 392 -24.43 -8.36 15.76
CA THR A 392 -24.35 -8.22 17.22
C THR A 392 -24.01 -9.49 17.99
N PHE A 393 -24.17 -10.66 17.38
CA PHE A 393 -23.80 -11.94 17.99
C PHE A 393 -22.31 -12.27 17.82
N VAL A 394 -21.55 -11.53 17.01
CA VAL A 394 -20.13 -11.82 16.78
C VAL A 394 -19.31 -11.31 17.95
N ALA A 395 -18.80 -12.27 18.73
CA ALA A 395 -17.90 -12.03 19.84
C ALA A 395 -16.92 -13.19 19.93
N VAL A 396 -15.66 -12.89 20.26
CA VAL A 396 -14.62 -13.90 20.48
C VAL A 396 -13.78 -13.51 21.68
N GLU A 397 -13.79 -14.38 22.67
CA GLU A 397 -12.99 -14.27 23.89
C GLU A 397 -12.21 -15.56 24.12
N THR A 398 -11.01 -15.45 24.67
CA THR A 398 -10.20 -16.61 25.02
C THR A 398 -9.46 -16.30 26.29
N GLU A 399 -9.80 -17.04 27.34
CA GLU A 399 -9.27 -16.87 28.69
C GLU A 399 -8.41 -18.07 29.05
N ARG A 400 -7.26 -17.81 29.67
CA ARG A 400 -6.40 -18.86 30.22
C ARG A 400 -6.90 -19.23 31.62
N ASN A 401 -6.99 -20.53 31.90
CA ASN A 401 -7.45 -21.08 33.17
C ASN A 401 -6.35 -21.22 34.22
#